data_AF-A0A1F8F0N2-F1
#
_entry.id   AF-A0A1F8F0N2-F1
#
_cell.length_a   1.000
_cell.length_b   1.000
_cell.length_c   1.000
_cell.angle_alpha   90.00
_cell.angle_beta   90.00
_cell.angle_gamma   90.00
#
_symmetry.space_group_name_H-M   'P 1'
#
loop_
_entity.id
_entity.type
_entity.pdbx_description
1 polymer ?
#
loop_
_entity_poly.entity_id
_entity_poly.type
_entity_poly.pdbx_seq_one_letter_code
_entity_poly.pdbx_strand_id
1 'polypeptide(L)'
;MKLIIFLLIIVIALGFLNFFVYKLGNISGNISANSLDKYATGIVKKCSSASYKPTCYEKEVPMLMDSISMEEAFQVTRIIQDLDKSYQYCHVLGHELSARETAKDPGKWKDIIPRCPSGLCSNGCIHGAFQERFRAESLPGDEIERIKPELKHICEPRENWDPTGLERGTCYHALGHLLMYITDADIYNSSKICEDVALDMNGRNWSPLCYDGVFMQLFQPLEPDDFALIAGKEIKKNELSSFCSKFTGEKRNSCWSEGWPLYRDDIMKPEGLVEFCSGKFVTDINDQRSCYLDLFYVLAAQFQFNIFRMRDFCEGLPNPWKNQCFANFASRMIETDYRNIPTVIKWCSEVLSEDGKDTCFRELIFYSTYNFHAGSPEYSQLCNGLPEPWKKQCL
;
A
#
# COMPACT_ATOMS: atom_id res chain seq x y z
N MET A 1 43.42 30.84 39.90
CA MET A 1 42.20 30.50 40.66
C MET A 1 40.90 30.81 39.90
N LYS A 2 40.67 32.04 39.41
CA LYS A 2 39.42 32.39 38.68
C LYS A 2 39.14 31.57 37.41
N LEU A 3 40.16 31.24 36.61
CA LEU A 3 40.01 30.45 35.38
C LEU A 3 39.60 28.99 35.64
N ILE A 4 40.11 28.39 36.73
CA ILE A 4 39.80 27.00 37.12
C ILE A 4 38.34 26.90 37.57
N ILE A 5 37.85 27.90 38.32
CA ILE A 5 36.46 27.97 38.76
C ILE A 5 35.51 28.11 37.56
N PHE A 6 35.87 28.94 36.56
CA PHE A 6 35.07 29.12 35.35
C PHE A 6 34.96 27.84 34.51
N LEU A 7 36.07 27.12 34.31
CA LEU A 7 36.07 25.83 33.61
C LEU A 7 35.25 24.76 34.33
N LEU A 8 35.29 24.74 35.66
CA LEU A 8 34.48 23.81 36.46
C LEU A 8 32.98 24.05 36.28
N ILE A 9 32.56 25.32 36.22
CA ILE A 9 31.15 25.69 36.00
C ILE A 9 30.67 25.25 34.61
N ILE A 10 31.50 25.40 33.57
CA ILE A 10 31.15 24.96 32.20
C ILE A 10 30.98 23.43 32.14
N VAL A 11 31.89 22.67 32.75
CA VAL A 11 31.81 21.20 32.77
C VAL A 11 30.55 20.74 33.52
N ILE A 12 30.22 21.38 34.64
CA ILE A 12 28.99 21.09 35.39
C ILE A 12 27.76 21.44 34.55
N ALA A 13 27.74 22.61 33.89
CA ALA A 13 26.62 23.02 33.04
C ALA A 13 26.41 22.08 31.85
N LEU A 14 27.47 21.65 31.18
CA LEU A 14 27.41 20.67 30.10
C LEU A 14 26.98 19.28 30.60
N GLY A 15 27.42 18.88 31.80
CA GLY A 15 26.97 17.65 32.45
C GLY A 15 25.47 17.67 32.77
N PHE A 16 24.97 18.79 33.30
CA PHE A 16 23.54 19.00 33.54
C PHE A 16 22.73 19.02 32.24
N LEU A 17 23.23 19.68 31.19
CA LEU A 17 22.55 19.72 29.89
C LEU A 17 22.44 18.32 29.27
N ASN A 18 23.53 17.54 29.28
CA ASN A 18 23.51 16.15 28.80
C ASN A 18 22.60 15.25 29.62
N PHE A 19 22.57 15.41 30.95
CA PHE A 19 21.65 14.66 31.82
C PHE A 19 20.18 15.03 31.53
N PHE A 20 19.89 16.31 31.30
CA PHE A 20 18.53 16.77 30.99
C PHE A 20 18.07 16.32 29.60
N VAL A 21 18.95 16.37 28.59
CA VAL A 21 18.67 15.85 27.24
C VAL A 21 18.48 14.32 27.28
N TYR A 22 19.32 13.60 28.03
CA TYR A 22 19.17 12.14 28.20
C TYR A 22 17.88 11.75 28.94
N LYS A 23 17.46 12.54 29.94
CA LYS A 23 16.19 12.31 30.63
C LYS A 23 14.99 12.71 29.77
N LEU A 24 15.02 13.83 29.06
CA LEU A 24 13.93 14.24 28.18
C LEU A 24 13.78 13.30 26.97
N GLY A 25 14.88 12.77 26.43
CA GLY A 25 14.85 11.74 25.40
C GLY A 25 14.35 10.37 25.87
N ASN A 26 14.31 10.12 27.19
CA ASN A 26 13.75 8.90 27.79
C ASN A 26 12.36 9.13 28.44
N ILE A 27 11.77 10.32 28.33
CA ILE A 27 10.40 10.61 28.78
C ILE A 27 9.37 10.34 27.66
N SER A 28 9.79 9.92 26.48
CA SER A 28 8.98 9.04 25.64
C SER A 28 8.96 7.66 26.30
N GLY A 29 8.08 7.49 27.28
CA GLY A 29 7.98 6.26 28.05
C GLY A 29 7.72 5.08 27.13
N ASN A 30 8.72 4.23 26.92
CA ASN A 30 8.57 2.97 26.18
C ASN A 30 7.41 2.19 26.82
N ILE A 31 6.28 2.15 26.12
CA ILE A 31 5.14 1.33 26.50
C ILE A 31 5.63 -0.11 26.46
N SER A 32 5.56 -0.80 27.59
CA SER A 32 6.03 -2.20 27.65
C SER A 32 5.24 -3.05 26.65
N ALA A 33 5.85 -4.11 26.10
CA ALA A 33 5.14 -5.04 25.19
C ALA A 33 3.81 -5.53 25.81
N ASN A 34 3.82 -5.82 27.12
CA ASN A 34 2.64 -6.21 27.91
C ASN A 34 1.46 -5.22 27.84
N SER A 35 1.68 -3.95 27.51
CA SER A 35 0.61 -2.96 27.32
C SER A 35 -0.01 -3.03 25.93
N LEU A 36 0.78 -3.27 24.89
CA LEU A 36 0.29 -3.40 23.52
C LEU A 36 -0.57 -4.68 23.38
N ASP A 37 -0.16 -5.79 24.00
CA ASP A 37 -0.95 -7.03 24.08
C ASP A 37 -2.31 -6.80 24.75
N LYS A 38 -2.35 -5.97 25.80
CA LYS A 38 -3.59 -5.61 26.49
C LYS A 38 -4.51 -4.78 25.60
N TYR A 39 -3.98 -3.81 24.85
CA TYR A 39 -4.77 -3.06 23.87
C TYR A 39 -5.35 -3.99 22.81
N ALA A 40 -4.52 -4.82 22.18
CA ALA A 40 -4.94 -5.77 21.15
C ALA A 40 -6.01 -6.73 21.66
N THR A 41 -5.78 -7.38 22.81
CA THR A 41 -6.73 -8.32 23.41
C THR A 41 -8.05 -7.64 23.77
N GLY A 42 -7.98 -6.41 24.31
CA GLY A 42 -9.15 -5.58 24.62
C GLY A 42 -9.98 -5.27 23.38
N ILE A 43 -9.32 -4.87 22.28
CA ILE A 43 -9.96 -4.56 21.00
C ILE A 43 -10.58 -5.83 20.38
N VAL A 44 -9.87 -6.96 20.33
CA VAL A 44 -10.40 -8.25 19.83
C VAL A 44 -11.65 -8.65 20.61
N LYS A 45 -11.62 -8.52 21.93
CA LYS A 45 -12.79 -8.80 22.78
C LYS A 45 -13.95 -7.85 22.46
N LYS A 46 -13.68 -6.55 22.33
CA LYS A 46 -14.70 -5.52 22.01
C LYS A 46 -15.34 -5.77 20.64
N CYS A 47 -14.54 -6.13 19.65
CA CYS A 47 -15.00 -6.35 18.28
C CYS A 47 -15.54 -7.77 18.03
N SER A 48 -15.48 -8.67 19.01
CA SER A 48 -15.90 -10.07 18.86
C SER A 48 -17.35 -10.25 18.40
N SER A 49 -18.24 -9.30 18.75
CA SER A 49 -19.66 -9.29 18.39
C SER A 49 -20.00 -8.39 17.19
N ALA A 50 -19.02 -7.74 16.57
CA ALA A 50 -19.26 -6.92 15.39
C ALA A 50 -19.72 -7.80 14.21
N SER A 51 -20.71 -7.33 13.44
CA SER A 51 -21.17 -8.03 12.23
C SER A 51 -20.04 -8.20 11.21
N TYR A 52 -19.15 -7.22 11.14
CA TYR A 52 -17.94 -7.23 10.35
C TYR A 52 -16.78 -6.68 11.19
N LYS A 53 -15.95 -7.59 11.69
CA LYS A 53 -14.85 -7.26 12.62
C LYS A 53 -13.80 -6.30 12.05
N PRO A 54 -13.37 -6.39 10.77
CA PRO A 54 -12.37 -5.49 10.21
C PRO A 54 -12.71 -4.01 10.39
N THR A 55 -13.94 -3.59 10.09
CA THR A 55 -14.39 -2.20 10.31
C THR A 55 -14.37 -1.79 11.79
N CYS A 56 -14.58 -2.73 12.72
CA CYS A 56 -14.41 -2.44 14.14
C CYS A 56 -12.94 -2.23 14.49
N TYR A 57 -12.02 -3.05 13.97
CA TYR A 57 -10.58 -2.87 14.18
C TYR A 57 -10.06 -1.56 13.57
N GLU A 58 -10.49 -1.25 12.34
CA GLU A 58 -10.19 -0.01 11.62
C GLU A 58 -10.66 1.23 12.38
N LYS A 59 -11.70 1.12 13.22
CA LYS A 59 -12.17 2.21 14.09
C LYS A 59 -11.42 2.30 15.41
N GLU A 60 -11.17 1.17 16.06
CA GLU A 60 -10.68 1.13 17.43
C GLU A 60 -9.17 1.33 17.55
N VAL A 61 -8.38 0.81 16.59
CA VAL A 61 -6.92 0.94 16.63
C VAL A 61 -6.47 2.41 16.50
N PRO A 62 -6.99 3.23 15.57
CA PRO A 62 -6.57 4.62 15.44
C PRO A 62 -6.87 5.49 16.67
N MET A 63 -7.86 5.11 17.50
CA MET A 63 -8.15 5.81 18.76
C MET A 63 -7.03 5.67 19.78
N LEU A 64 -6.16 4.66 19.65
CA LEU A 64 -5.02 4.51 20.55
C LEU A 64 -3.95 5.58 20.31
N MET A 65 -3.91 6.21 19.13
CA MET A 65 -2.87 7.17 18.75
C MET A 65 -2.88 8.47 19.57
N ASP A 66 -3.90 8.68 20.39
CA ASP A 66 -3.94 9.73 21.42
C ASP A 66 -2.97 9.43 22.57
N SER A 67 -2.57 8.17 22.73
CA SER A 67 -1.77 7.66 23.85
C SER A 67 -0.52 6.88 23.42
N ILE A 68 -0.46 6.45 22.16
CA ILE A 68 0.66 5.66 21.60
C ILE A 68 1.10 6.25 20.24
N SER A 69 2.30 5.89 19.80
CA SER A 69 2.82 6.25 18.47
C SER A 69 2.12 5.49 17.33
N MET A 70 2.27 5.98 16.10
CA MET A 70 1.80 5.29 14.89
C MET A 70 2.40 3.88 14.77
N GLU A 71 3.70 3.76 15.07
CA GLU A 71 4.46 2.52 15.03
C GLU A 71 3.93 1.49 16.04
N GLU A 72 3.61 1.94 17.27
CA GLU A 72 2.98 1.10 18.28
C GLU A 72 1.56 0.69 17.87
N ALA A 73 0.81 1.54 17.18
CA ALA A 73 -0.51 1.18 16.65
C ALA A 73 -0.43 0.10 15.55
N PHE A 74 0.60 0.14 14.69
CA PHE A 74 0.89 -0.96 13.76
C PHE A 74 1.28 -2.25 14.50
N GLN A 75 2.02 -2.17 15.61
CA GLN A 75 2.30 -3.36 16.43
C GLN A 75 1.03 -3.93 17.07
N VAL A 76 0.14 -3.09 17.59
CA VAL A 76 -1.19 -3.53 18.08
C VAL A 76 -1.97 -4.22 16.96
N THR A 77 -1.96 -3.64 15.76
CA THR A 77 -2.58 -4.24 14.56
C THR A 77 -2.02 -5.64 14.30
N ARG A 78 -0.69 -5.79 14.29
CA ARG A 78 -0.02 -7.06 14.07
C ARG A 78 -0.46 -8.14 15.09
N ILE A 79 -0.58 -7.76 16.36
CA ILE A 79 -1.06 -8.66 17.43
C ILE A 79 -2.53 -9.03 17.20
N ILE A 80 -3.38 -8.08 16.79
CA ILE A 80 -4.79 -8.38 16.44
C ILE A 80 -4.85 -9.41 15.29
N GLN A 81 -4.02 -9.28 14.25
CA GLN A 81 -3.99 -10.26 13.15
C GLN A 81 -3.47 -11.64 13.58
N ASP A 82 -2.70 -11.71 14.68
CA ASP A 82 -2.30 -12.97 15.29
C ASP A 82 -3.41 -13.62 16.11
N LEU A 83 -4.20 -12.81 16.82
CA LEU A 83 -5.34 -13.25 17.61
C LEU A 83 -6.59 -13.57 16.77
N ASP A 84 -6.80 -12.86 15.66
CA ASP A 84 -7.94 -13.01 14.78
C ASP A 84 -7.51 -13.11 13.32
N LYS A 85 -7.38 -14.35 12.84
CA LYS A 85 -6.94 -14.65 11.48
C LYS A 85 -7.95 -14.19 10.40
N SER A 86 -9.15 -13.76 10.76
CA SER A 86 -10.08 -13.15 9.77
C SER A 86 -9.68 -11.74 9.34
N TYR A 87 -8.75 -11.08 10.05
CA TYR A 87 -8.30 -9.72 9.75
C TYR A 87 -6.93 -9.69 9.05
N GLN A 88 -6.79 -10.36 7.91
CA GLN A 88 -5.50 -10.38 7.19
C GLN A 88 -5.24 -9.10 6.38
N TYR A 89 -6.29 -8.40 5.94
CA TYR A 89 -6.17 -7.18 5.15
C TYR A 89 -6.49 -5.96 6.00
N CYS A 90 -5.50 -5.09 6.21
CA CYS A 90 -5.59 -3.88 7.03
C CYS A 90 -5.15 -2.60 6.29
N HIS A 91 -5.29 -2.58 4.96
CA HIS A 91 -4.80 -1.47 4.13
C HIS A 91 -5.43 -0.12 4.49
N VAL A 92 -6.75 -0.08 4.63
CA VAL A 92 -7.49 1.14 5.04
C VAL A 92 -7.07 1.62 6.44
N LEU A 93 -6.86 0.68 7.37
CA LEU A 93 -6.28 1.04 8.68
C LEU A 93 -4.89 1.67 8.52
N GLY A 94 -4.06 1.13 7.64
CA GLY A 94 -2.74 1.70 7.34
C GLY A 94 -2.81 3.16 6.90
N HIS A 95 -3.75 3.49 5.99
CA HIS A 95 -4.01 4.87 5.57
C HIS A 95 -4.33 5.75 6.78
N GLU A 96 -5.38 5.39 7.52
CA GLU A 96 -5.90 6.17 8.65
C GLU A 96 -4.83 6.43 9.72
N LEU A 97 -3.99 5.45 10.05
CA LEU A 97 -2.91 5.64 11.02
C LEU A 97 -1.90 6.70 10.56
N SER A 98 -1.48 6.65 9.30
CA SER A 98 -0.53 7.62 8.73
C SER A 98 -1.14 9.00 8.49
N ALA A 99 -2.43 9.06 8.13
CA ALA A 99 -3.16 10.31 8.00
C ALA A 99 -3.27 11.00 9.36
N ARG A 100 -3.64 10.28 10.43
CA ARG A 100 -3.65 10.84 11.79
C ARG A 100 -2.28 11.32 12.26
N GLU A 101 -1.23 10.58 11.95
CA GLU A 101 0.13 11.03 12.28
C GLU A 101 0.49 12.32 11.52
N THR A 102 0.08 12.43 10.25
CA THR A 102 0.32 13.60 9.41
C THR A 102 -0.48 14.81 9.88
N ALA A 103 -1.71 14.60 10.34
CA ALA A 103 -2.57 15.65 10.89
C ALA A 103 -1.95 16.36 12.11
N LYS A 104 -1.02 15.72 12.82
CA LYS A 104 -0.29 16.33 13.96
C LYS A 104 0.62 17.47 13.52
N ASP A 105 1.24 17.35 12.34
CA ASP A 105 2.07 18.39 11.71
C ASP A 105 2.16 18.14 10.19
N PRO A 106 1.20 18.67 9.40
CA PRO A 106 1.15 18.40 7.96
C PRO A 106 2.43 18.81 7.22
N GLY A 107 3.17 19.82 7.71
CA GLY A 107 4.44 20.24 7.11
C GLY A 107 5.53 19.16 7.12
N LYS A 108 5.39 18.13 7.96
CA LYS A 108 6.34 17.01 8.11
C LYS A 108 5.87 15.69 7.52
N TRP A 109 4.84 15.70 6.67
CA TRP A 109 4.30 14.49 6.04
C TRP A 109 5.37 13.58 5.40
N LYS A 110 6.42 14.17 4.82
CA LYS A 110 7.55 13.45 4.20
C LYS A 110 8.38 12.62 5.18
N ASP A 111 8.38 13.01 6.45
CA ASP A 111 9.08 12.34 7.54
C ASP A 111 8.26 11.14 8.06
N ILE A 112 6.98 11.05 7.71
CA ILE A 112 6.08 9.95 8.09
C ILE A 112 6.22 8.76 7.15
N ILE A 113 6.43 9.00 5.85
CA ILE A 113 6.67 7.96 4.84
C ILE A 113 7.75 6.93 5.29
N PRO A 114 8.97 7.34 5.71
CA PRO A 114 9.99 6.37 6.14
C PRO A 114 9.68 5.64 7.45
N ARG A 115 8.69 6.11 8.21
CA ARG A 115 8.24 5.47 9.47
C ARG A 115 7.19 4.39 9.20
N CYS A 116 6.68 4.29 7.99
CA CYS A 116 5.72 3.27 7.60
C CYS A 116 6.35 1.88 7.63
N PRO A 117 5.69 0.87 8.23
CA PRO A 117 6.23 -0.48 8.26
C PRO A 117 6.17 -1.12 6.87
N SER A 118 7.29 -1.68 6.43
CA SER A 118 7.36 -2.50 5.22
C SER A 118 6.61 -3.82 5.40
N GLY A 119 5.87 -4.25 4.37
CA GLY A 119 5.26 -5.58 4.36
C GLY A 119 4.18 -5.80 5.41
N LEU A 120 3.50 -4.74 5.83
CA LEU A 120 2.36 -4.77 6.72
C LEU A 120 1.23 -3.93 6.13
N CYS A 121 -0.01 -4.43 6.21
CA CYS A 121 -1.19 -3.74 5.72
C CYS A 121 -1.08 -3.32 4.24
N SER A 122 -0.39 -4.10 3.40
CA SER A 122 -0.22 -3.77 1.98
C SER A 122 0.34 -2.34 1.77
N ASN A 123 1.24 -1.89 2.65
CA ASN A 123 1.85 -0.56 2.63
C ASN A 123 0.87 0.64 2.60
N GLY A 124 -0.37 0.46 3.08
CA GLY A 124 -1.38 1.52 3.11
C GLY A 124 -0.94 2.78 3.88
N CYS A 125 0.01 2.64 4.81
CA CYS A 125 0.61 3.75 5.52
C CYS A 125 1.23 4.83 4.60
N ILE A 126 1.77 4.45 3.45
CA ILE A 126 2.37 5.45 2.56
C ILE A 126 1.26 6.37 2.03
N HIS A 127 0.09 5.84 1.67
CA HIS A 127 -0.99 6.62 1.05
C HIS A 127 -1.54 7.73 1.97
N GLY A 128 -1.84 7.40 3.23
CA GLY A 128 -2.46 8.38 4.13
C GLY A 128 -1.55 9.56 4.47
N ALA A 129 -0.22 9.39 4.45
CA ALA A 129 0.72 10.50 4.58
C ALA A 129 0.63 11.50 3.42
N PHE A 130 0.43 11.02 2.19
CA PHE A 130 0.25 11.87 1.02
C PHE A 130 -1.12 12.56 1.02
N GLN A 131 -2.19 11.80 1.24
CA GLN A 131 -3.56 12.32 1.17
C GLN A 131 -3.82 13.39 2.24
N GLU A 132 -3.42 13.15 3.49
CA GLU A 132 -3.68 14.09 4.60
C GLU A 132 -3.02 15.45 4.37
N ARG A 133 -1.80 15.51 3.80
CA ARG A 133 -1.11 16.79 3.57
C ARG A 133 -1.92 17.73 2.69
N PHE A 134 -2.59 17.21 1.67
CA PHE A 134 -3.23 18.02 0.62
C PHE A 134 -4.76 17.99 0.68
N ARG A 135 -5.35 17.32 1.68
CA ARG A 135 -6.81 17.11 1.78
C ARG A 135 -7.65 18.38 1.75
N ALA A 136 -7.11 19.51 2.22
CA ALA A 136 -7.81 20.79 2.33
C ALA A 136 -7.33 21.84 1.31
N GLU A 137 -6.42 21.48 0.41
CA GLU A 137 -5.73 22.42 -0.49
C GLU A 137 -5.90 21.98 -1.95
N SER A 138 -6.72 22.71 -2.70
CA SER A 138 -6.54 22.78 -4.16
C SER A 138 -5.57 23.93 -4.45
N LEU A 139 -4.61 23.66 -5.32
CA LEU A 139 -3.52 24.60 -5.61
C LEU A 139 -3.75 25.26 -6.96
N PRO A 140 -3.52 26.58 -7.10
CA PRO A 140 -3.51 27.22 -8.40
C PRO A 140 -2.35 26.65 -9.24
N GLY A 141 -2.48 26.71 -10.58
CA GLY A 141 -1.53 26.06 -11.48
C GLY A 141 -0.07 26.49 -11.31
N ASP A 142 0.19 27.75 -10.94
CA ASP A 142 1.55 28.23 -10.68
C ASP A 142 2.16 27.61 -9.41
N GLU A 143 1.34 27.27 -8.42
CA GLU A 143 1.77 26.59 -7.20
C GLU A 143 2.06 25.11 -7.45
N ILE A 144 1.24 24.45 -8.27
CA ILE A 144 1.49 23.08 -8.73
C ILE A 144 2.87 23.00 -9.41
N GLU A 145 3.17 23.90 -10.34
CA GLU A 145 4.48 23.95 -11.01
C GLU A 145 5.65 24.19 -10.02
N ARG A 146 5.42 24.96 -8.94
CA ARG A 146 6.44 25.17 -7.90
C ARG A 146 6.74 23.91 -7.08
N ILE A 147 5.75 23.05 -6.83
CA ILE A 147 5.93 21.83 -6.01
C ILE A 147 6.33 20.60 -6.83
N LYS A 148 6.12 20.59 -8.16
CA LYS A 148 6.52 19.49 -9.04
C LYS A 148 7.95 18.97 -8.83
N PRO A 149 8.99 19.82 -8.69
CA PRO A 149 10.35 19.35 -8.43
C PRO A 149 10.47 18.53 -7.14
N GLU A 150 9.71 18.89 -6.11
CA GLU A 150 9.66 18.14 -4.85
C GLU A 150 8.96 16.78 -5.04
N LEU A 151 7.82 16.78 -5.73
CA LEU A 151 7.06 15.56 -6.02
C LEU A 151 7.85 14.56 -6.87
N LYS A 152 8.72 15.04 -7.77
CA LYS A 152 9.56 14.17 -8.63
C LYS A 152 10.54 13.32 -7.84
N HIS A 153 10.98 13.78 -6.67
CA HIS A 153 12.02 13.12 -5.88
C HIS A 153 11.48 12.48 -4.60
N ILE A 154 10.21 12.68 -4.28
CA ILE A 154 9.66 12.21 -3.01
C ILE A 154 9.61 10.69 -2.90
N CYS A 155 9.50 9.99 -4.04
CA CYS A 155 9.46 8.53 -4.13
C CYS A 155 10.84 7.87 -4.39
N GLU A 156 11.91 8.67 -4.35
CA GLU A 156 13.27 8.22 -4.57
C GLU A 156 14.04 7.97 -3.25
N PRO A 157 15.03 7.05 -3.25
CA PRO A 157 15.89 6.83 -2.09
C PRO A 157 16.56 8.11 -1.58
N ARG A 158 16.63 8.26 -0.25
CA ARG A 158 17.24 9.39 0.47
C ARG A 158 17.78 8.93 1.84
N GLU A 159 18.49 9.81 2.55
CA GLU A 159 19.22 9.47 3.79
C GLU A 159 18.42 8.63 4.81
N ASN A 160 17.14 8.94 5.02
CA ASN A 160 16.28 8.25 5.98
C ASN A 160 15.23 7.33 5.33
N TRP A 161 15.35 7.04 4.04
CA TRP A 161 14.39 6.21 3.31
C TRP A 161 15.04 5.52 2.13
N ASP A 162 15.24 4.21 2.24
CA ASP A 162 15.71 3.35 1.15
C ASP A 162 14.58 2.38 0.80
N PRO A 163 13.64 2.76 -0.09
CA PRO A 163 12.47 1.94 -0.38
C PRO A 163 12.77 0.78 -1.33
N THR A 164 12.12 -0.33 -1.06
CA THR A 164 11.97 -1.46 -2.01
C THR A 164 11.21 -1.04 -3.27
N GLY A 165 11.24 -1.86 -4.31
CA GLY A 165 10.46 -1.60 -5.52
C GLY A 165 8.96 -1.45 -5.24
N LEU A 166 8.44 -2.27 -4.33
CA LEU A 166 7.06 -2.21 -3.85
C LEU A 166 6.72 -0.90 -3.15
N GLU A 167 7.55 -0.44 -2.22
CA GLU A 167 7.32 0.81 -1.50
C GLU A 167 7.43 2.03 -2.42
N ARG A 168 8.36 2.00 -3.39
CA ARG A 168 8.42 3.02 -4.45
C ARG A 168 7.16 3.02 -5.30
N GLY A 169 6.71 1.84 -5.72
CA GLY A 169 5.48 1.70 -6.49
C GLY A 169 4.25 2.22 -5.73
N THR A 170 4.14 1.85 -4.45
CA THR A 170 3.10 2.35 -3.53
C THR A 170 3.16 3.87 -3.38
N CYS A 171 4.37 4.45 -3.28
CA CYS A 171 4.56 5.90 -3.22
C CYS A 171 4.11 6.60 -4.51
N TYR A 172 4.46 6.08 -5.68
CA TYR A 172 4.00 6.64 -6.96
C TYR A 172 2.48 6.51 -7.14
N HIS A 173 1.88 5.45 -6.62
CA HIS A 173 0.43 5.31 -6.56
C HIS A 173 -0.20 6.37 -5.62
N ALA A 174 0.34 6.56 -4.42
CA ALA A 174 -0.07 7.62 -3.48
C ALA A 174 0.02 9.03 -4.08
N LEU A 175 1.04 9.28 -4.92
CA LEU A 175 1.14 10.53 -5.67
C LEU A 175 -0.09 10.76 -6.56
N GLY A 176 -0.62 9.72 -7.20
CA GLY A 176 -1.86 9.82 -7.99
C GLY A 176 -3.05 10.34 -7.19
N HIS A 177 -3.26 9.81 -5.98
CA HIS A 177 -4.28 10.29 -5.05
C HIS A 177 -4.06 11.77 -4.67
N LEU A 178 -2.83 12.13 -4.29
CA LEU A 178 -2.48 13.52 -3.97
C LEU A 178 -2.79 14.46 -5.14
N LEU A 179 -2.45 14.07 -6.37
CA LEU A 179 -2.64 14.90 -7.55
C LEU A 179 -4.11 15.25 -7.76
N MET A 180 -5.01 14.32 -7.43
CA MET A 180 -6.45 14.58 -7.47
C MET A 180 -6.89 15.63 -6.45
N TYR A 181 -6.28 15.71 -5.28
CA TYR A 181 -6.56 16.78 -4.32
C TYR A 181 -6.06 18.15 -4.83
N ILE A 182 -4.78 18.25 -5.19
CA ILE A 182 -4.20 19.56 -5.56
C ILE A 182 -4.75 20.13 -6.86
N THR A 183 -5.34 19.29 -7.72
CA THR A 183 -5.95 19.71 -9.00
C THR A 183 -7.47 19.87 -8.92
N ASP A 184 -8.08 19.78 -7.73
CA ASP A 184 -9.55 19.78 -7.57
C ASP A 184 -10.23 18.71 -8.46
N ALA A 185 -9.75 17.47 -8.37
CA ALA A 185 -10.19 16.32 -9.15
C ALA A 185 -10.26 16.55 -10.67
N ASP A 186 -9.37 17.39 -11.22
CA ASP A 186 -9.13 17.44 -12.67
C ASP A 186 -8.30 16.22 -13.09
N ILE A 187 -8.99 15.19 -13.56
CA ILE A 187 -8.39 13.90 -13.97
C ILE A 187 -7.40 14.08 -15.14
N TYR A 188 -7.67 15.00 -16.06
CA TYR A 188 -6.75 15.24 -17.19
C TYR A 188 -5.49 15.92 -16.70
N ASN A 189 -5.62 16.92 -15.84
CA ASN A 189 -4.45 17.60 -15.29
C ASN A 189 -3.65 16.68 -14.35
N SER A 190 -4.32 15.95 -13.46
CA SER A 190 -3.70 14.96 -12.56
C SER A 190 -2.90 13.91 -13.34
N SER A 191 -3.52 13.27 -14.33
CA SER A 191 -2.84 12.26 -15.15
C SER A 191 -1.72 12.86 -16.00
N LYS A 192 -1.84 14.12 -16.45
CA LYS A 192 -0.72 14.80 -17.12
C LYS A 192 0.45 15.06 -16.17
N ILE A 193 0.20 15.45 -14.92
CA ILE A 193 1.26 15.69 -13.96
C ILE A 193 1.98 14.37 -13.61
N CYS A 194 1.28 13.23 -13.56
CA CYS A 194 1.91 11.91 -13.42
C CYS A 194 3.00 11.65 -14.48
N GLU A 195 2.84 12.11 -15.72
CA GLU A 195 3.85 11.96 -16.78
C GLU A 195 5.16 12.70 -16.44
N ASP A 196 5.06 13.81 -15.70
CA ASP A 196 6.19 14.65 -15.33
C ASP A 196 6.90 14.15 -14.05
N VAL A 197 6.12 13.71 -13.06
CA VAL A 197 6.62 13.42 -11.70
C VAL A 197 6.90 11.94 -11.45
N ALA A 198 6.32 11.03 -12.24
CA ALA A 198 6.46 9.58 -12.05
C ALA A 198 7.55 8.95 -12.94
N LEU A 199 8.62 9.70 -13.19
CA LEU A 199 9.85 9.20 -13.81
C LEU A 199 10.95 9.18 -12.75
N ASP A 200 11.49 8.00 -12.49
CA ASP A 200 12.57 7.89 -11.51
C ASP A 200 13.90 8.45 -12.05
N MET A 201 14.91 8.55 -11.17
CA MET A 201 16.21 9.11 -11.54
C MET A 201 16.96 8.33 -12.64
N ASN A 202 16.58 7.07 -12.89
CA ASN A 202 17.16 6.22 -13.93
C ASN A 202 16.30 6.17 -15.21
N GLY A 203 15.20 6.92 -15.25
CA GLY A 203 14.27 6.95 -16.37
C GLY A 203 13.27 5.79 -16.40
N ARG A 204 13.12 5.01 -15.31
CA ARG A 204 12.02 4.05 -15.18
C ARG A 204 10.71 4.81 -15.09
N ASN A 205 9.74 4.36 -15.88
CA ASN A 205 8.40 4.92 -15.89
C ASN A 205 7.51 4.28 -14.83
N TRP A 206 7.11 5.05 -13.83
CA TRP A 206 6.16 4.69 -12.79
C TRP A 206 4.78 5.34 -12.98
N SER A 207 4.59 6.09 -14.08
CA SER A 207 3.32 6.76 -14.36
C SER A 207 2.10 5.84 -14.40
N PRO A 208 2.16 4.54 -14.79
CA PRO A 208 1.00 3.66 -14.68
C PRO A 208 0.44 3.59 -13.25
N LEU A 209 1.31 3.38 -12.24
CA LEU A 209 0.88 3.34 -10.84
C LEU A 209 0.30 4.68 -10.37
N CYS A 210 0.88 5.79 -10.83
CA CYS A 210 0.34 7.12 -10.55
C CYS A 210 -1.04 7.31 -11.19
N TYR A 211 -1.27 6.83 -12.42
CA TYR A 211 -2.59 6.84 -13.03
C TYR A 211 -3.59 5.98 -12.24
N ASP A 212 -3.17 4.81 -11.76
CA ASP A 212 -4.01 3.95 -10.91
C ASP A 212 -4.50 4.73 -9.70
N GLY A 213 -3.63 5.46 -8.99
CA GLY A 213 -4.04 6.33 -7.87
C GLY A 213 -5.01 7.45 -8.28
N VAL A 214 -4.78 8.09 -9.44
CA VAL A 214 -5.69 9.12 -9.98
C VAL A 214 -7.10 8.56 -10.24
N PHE A 215 -7.18 7.42 -10.92
CA PHE A 215 -8.47 6.81 -11.26
C PHE A 215 -9.11 6.11 -10.06
N MET A 216 -8.32 5.53 -9.16
CA MET A 216 -8.81 4.95 -7.90
C MET A 216 -9.51 6.02 -7.06
N GLN A 217 -8.95 7.24 -6.97
CA GLN A 217 -9.60 8.36 -6.27
C GLN A 217 -11.00 8.68 -6.83
N LEU A 218 -11.21 8.49 -8.13
CA LEU A 218 -12.50 8.72 -8.79
C LEU A 218 -13.51 7.61 -8.54
N PHE A 219 -13.08 6.35 -8.64
CA PHE A 219 -13.97 5.19 -8.62
C PHE A 219 -14.15 4.56 -7.24
N GLN A 220 -13.21 4.80 -6.33
CA GLN A 220 -13.10 4.14 -5.03
C GLN A 220 -12.89 5.16 -3.89
N PRO A 221 -13.70 6.23 -3.77
CA PRO A 221 -13.62 7.14 -2.62
C PRO A 221 -13.86 6.35 -1.32
N LEU A 222 -13.01 6.59 -0.30
CA LEU A 222 -13.06 5.89 0.98
C LEU A 222 -13.61 6.79 2.08
N GLU A 223 -13.14 8.03 2.12
CA GLU A 223 -13.42 8.99 3.19
C GLU A 223 -14.40 10.08 2.76
N PRO A 224 -15.11 10.74 3.70
CA PRO A 224 -16.03 11.83 3.38
C PRO A 224 -15.43 12.93 2.50
N ASP A 225 -14.15 13.23 2.68
CA ASP A 225 -13.43 14.23 1.86
C ASP A 225 -13.18 13.72 0.44
N ASP A 226 -12.92 12.43 0.25
CA ASP A 226 -12.83 11.82 -1.08
C ASP A 226 -14.16 11.96 -1.83
N PHE A 227 -15.28 11.66 -1.15
CA PHE A 227 -16.62 11.84 -1.72
C PHE A 227 -16.92 13.30 -2.06
N ALA A 228 -16.49 14.25 -1.20
CA ALA A 228 -16.67 15.67 -1.44
C ALA A 228 -15.84 16.16 -2.64
N LEU A 229 -14.59 15.70 -2.76
CA LEU A 229 -13.67 16.04 -3.84
C LEU A 229 -14.21 15.68 -5.23
N ILE A 230 -14.86 14.51 -5.35
CA ILE A 230 -15.40 14.02 -6.62
C ILE A 230 -16.88 14.34 -6.85
N ALA A 231 -17.52 15.08 -5.94
CA ALA A 231 -18.96 15.31 -6.01
C ALA A 231 -19.37 15.96 -7.35
N GLY A 232 -20.30 15.31 -8.07
CA GLY A 232 -20.75 15.73 -9.39
C GLY A 232 -19.83 15.34 -10.57
N LYS A 233 -18.71 14.65 -10.29
CA LYS A 233 -17.74 14.13 -11.27
C LYS A 233 -17.81 12.60 -11.37
N GLU A 234 -18.75 11.95 -10.67
CA GLU A 234 -18.86 10.50 -10.59
C GLU A 234 -19.21 9.88 -11.95
N ILE A 235 -18.60 8.73 -12.24
CA ILE A 235 -18.82 8.00 -13.49
C ILE A 235 -19.74 6.80 -13.23
N LYS A 236 -20.79 6.65 -14.03
CA LYS A 236 -21.70 5.50 -13.93
C LYS A 236 -21.19 4.30 -14.71
N LYS A 237 -21.69 3.11 -14.36
CA LYS A 237 -21.36 1.84 -15.01
C LYS A 237 -21.46 1.89 -16.55
N ASN A 238 -22.54 2.48 -17.07
CA ASN A 238 -22.80 2.60 -18.51
C ASN A 238 -21.98 3.70 -19.20
N GLU A 239 -21.34 4.58 -18.44
CA GLU A 239 -20.51 5.69 -18.93
C GLU A 239 -19.02 5.30 -18.98
N LEU A 240 -18.58 4.31 -18.19
CA LEU A 240 -17.17 3.92 -18.02
C LEU A 240 -16.43 3.78 -19.35
N SER A 241 -16.99 3.03 -20.30
CA SER A 241 -16.36 2.83 -21.62
C SER A 241 -16.15 4.15 -22.37
N SER A 242 -17.20 4.96 -22.46
CA SER A 242 -17.14 6.25 -23.15
C SER A 242 -16.19 7.23 -22.44
N PHE A 243 -16.12 7.14 -21.12
CA PHE A 243 -15.22 7.93 -20.30
C PHE A 243 -13.76 7.53 -20.54
N CYS A 244 -13.42 6.25 -20.37
CA CYS A 244 -12.04 5.76 -20.53
C CYS A 244 -11.53 5.84 -21.97
N SER A 245 -12.42 5.85 -22.96
CA SER A 245 -12.05 6.03 -24.38
C SER A 245 -11.44 7.40 -24.70
N LYS A 246 -11.53 8.37 -23.78
CA LYS A 246 -10.90 9.69 -23.90
C LYS A 246 -9.41 9.67 -23.59
N PHE A 247 -8.91 8.57 -23.03
CA PHE A 247 -7.51 8.33 -22.72
C PHE A 247 -6.91 7.29 -23.66
N THR A 248 -5.58 7.19 -23.69
CA THR A 248 -4.83 6.26 -24.54
C THR A 248 -3.70 5.60 -23.76
N GLY A 249 -3.27 4.41 -24.20
CA GLY A 249 -2.18 3.66 -23.56
C GLY A 249 -2.47 3.37 -22.09
N GLU A 250 -1.45 3.46 -21.25
CA GLU A 250 -1.54 3.11 -19.82
C GLU A 250 -2.62 3.90 -19.06
N LYS A 251 -2.85 5.18 -19.39
CA LYS A 251 -3.96 5.96 -18.78
C LYS A 251 -5.33 5.34 -19.05
N ARG A 252 -5.53 4.79 -20.25
CA ARG A 252 -6.79 4.09 -20.58
C ARG A 252 -6.90 2.78 -19.81
N ASN A 253 -5.79 2.06 -19.66
CA ASN A 253 -5.74 0.80 -18.92
C ASN A 253 -6.08 1.03 -17.45
N SER A 254 -5.38 1.95 -16.78
CA SER A 254 -5.66 2.36 -15.39
C SER A 254 -7.09 2.85 -15.21
N CYS A 255 -7.62 3.67 -16.14
CA CYS A 255 -9.01 4.11 -16.09
C CYS A 255 -9.99 2.93 -16.09
N TRP A 256 -9.74 1.93 -16.95
CA TRP A 256 -10.61 0.77 -17.08
C TRP A 256 -10.47 -0.16 -15.87
N SER A 257 -9.25 -0.53 -15.49
CA SER A 257 -9.00 -1.45 -14.37
C SER A 257 -9.47 -0.86 -13.04
N GLU A 258 -9.23 0.42 -12.76
CA GLU A 258 -9.72 1.07 -11.54
C GLU A 258 -11.24 1.33 -11.53
N GLY A 259 -11.89 1.26 -12.69
CA GLY A 259 -13.35 1.32 -12.85
C GLY A 259 -14.09 0.06 -12.40
N TRP A 260 -13.36 -0.97 -11.94
CA TRP A 260 -13.90 -2.25 -11.47
C TRP A 260 -15.03 -2.17 -10.43
N PRO A 261 -15.12 -1.18 -9.51
CA PRO A 261 -16.21 -1.16 -8.52
C PRO A 261 -17.58 -1.07 -9.17
N LEU A 262 -17.68 -0.48 -10.36
CA LEU A 262 -18.90 -0.39 -11.16
C LEU A 262 -19.34 -1.77 -11.70
N TYR A 263 -18.44 -2.75 -11.71
CA TYR A 263 -18.63 -4.12 -12.18
C TYR A 263 -18.32 -5.16 -11.09
N ARG A 264 -18.31 -4.76 -9.81
CA ARG A 264 -17.90 -5.61 -8.68
C ARG A 264 -18.58 -6.98 -8.69
N ASP A 265 -19.90 -7.03 -8.82
CA ASP A 265 -20.63 -8.30 -8.80
C ASP A 265 -20.31 -9.23 -9.97
N ASP A 266 -19.88 -8.65 -11.10
CA ASP A 266 -19.53 -9.38 -12.32
C ASP A 266 -18.13 -9.96 -12.20
N ILE A 267 -17.12 -9.13 -11.86
CA ILE A 267 -15.71 -9.56 -11.79
C ILE A 267 -15.44 -10.55 -10.65
N MET A 268 -16.33 -10.63 -9.67
CA MET A 268 -16.27 -11.62 -8.58
C MET A 268 -16.62 -13.04 -9.04
N LYS A 269 -16.96 -13.21 -10.34
CA LYS A 269 -17.12 -14.49 -11.03
C LYS A 269 -16.06 -14.62 -12.13
N PRO A 270 -15.50 -15.81 -12.38
CA PRO A 270 -14.47 -15.99 -13.39
C PRO A 270 -14.90 -15.54 -14.79
N GLU A 271 -16.13 -15.85 -15.20
CA GLU A 271 -16.65 -15.48 -16.52
C GLU A 271 -16.84 -13.97 -16.65
N GLY A 272 -17.28 -13.31 -15.57
CA GLY A 272 -17.45 -11.86 -15.55
C GLY A 272 -16.12 -11.11 -15.56
N LEU A 273 -15.07 -11.65 -14.90
CA LEU A 273 -13.71 -11.12 -15.03
C LEU A 273 -13.21 -11.25 -16.48
N VAL A 274 -13.44 -12.40 -17.11
CA VAL A 274 -13.04 -12.62 -18.51
C VAL A 274 -13.76 -11.65 -19.45
N GLU A 275 -15.05 -11.46 -19.28
CA GLU A 275 -15.82 -10.47 -20.05
C GLU A 275 -15.30 -9.04 -19.80
N PHE A 276 -14.95 -8.70 -18.56
CA PHE A 276 -14.45 -7.38 -18.23
C PHE A 276 -13.06 -7.10 -18.83
N CYS A 277 -12.12 -8.05 -18.75
CA CYS A 277 -10.74 -7.88 -19.21
C CYS A 277 -10.47 -8.33 -20.63
N SER A 278 -11.39 -9.02 -21.30
CA SER A 278 -11.24 -9.46 -22.69
C SER A 278 -12.44 -9.11 -23.57
N GLY A 279 -13.38 -8.32 -23.03
CA GLY A 279 -14.56 -7.88 -23.74
C GLY A 279 -14.27 -6.80 -24.78
N LYS A 280 -15.36 -6.20 -25.30
CA LYS A 280 -15.34 -5.25 -26.42
C LYS A 280 -14.41 -4.04 -26.22
N PHE A 281 -14.05 -3.72 -24.97
CA PHE A 281 -13.35 -2.49 -24.62
C PHE A 281 -11.85 -2.68 -24.37
N VAL A 282 -11.37 -3.92 -24.23
CA VAL A 282 -9.95 -4.24 -24.02
C VAL A 282 -9.53 -5.24 -25.09
N THR A 283 -9.12 -4.71 -26.24
CA THR A 283 -8.86 -5.51 -27.45
C THR A 283 -7.38 -5.82 -27.67
N ASP A 284 -6.47 -5.01 -27.12
CA ASP A 284 -5.03 -5.26 -27.20
C ASP A 284 -4.62 -6.29 -26.14
N ILE A 285 -3.78 -7.25 -26.52
CA ILE A 285 -3.39 -8.35 -25.62
C ILE A 285 -2.60 -7.87 -24.39
N ASN A 286 -1.85 -6.76 -24.50
CA ASN A 286 -1.12 -6.21 -23.37
C ASN A 286 -2.09 -5.50 -22.41
N ASP A 287 -3.05 -4.74 -22.94
CA ASP A 287 -4.10 -4.12 -22.13
C ASP A 287 -4.94 -5.19 -21.38
N GLN A 288 -5.25 -6.31 -22.06
CA GLN A 288 -5.92 -7.45 -21.44
C GLN A 288 -5.08 -8.01 -20.29
N ARG A 289 -3.77 -8.20 -20.54
CA ARG A 289 -2.84 -8.69 -19.53
C ARG A 289 -2.79 -7.77 -18.31
N SER A 290 -2.62 -6.46 -18.51
CA SER A 290 -2.62 -5.49 -17.42
C SER A 290 -3.92 -5.55 -16.62
N CYS A 291 -5.07 -5.54 -17.31
CA CYS A 291 -6.37 -5.67 -16.65
C CYS A 291 -6.48 -6.92 -15.76
N TYR A 292 -6.05 -8.10 -16.24
CA TYR A 292 -6.09 -9.30 -15.41
C TYR A 292 -5.15 -9.20 -14.20
N LEU A 293 -3.92 -8.71 -14.39
CA LEU A 293 -2.96 -8.57 -13.30
C LEU A 293 -3.49 -7.63 -12.21
N ASP A 294 -3.99 -6.45 -12.60
CA ASP A 294 -4.57 -5.46 -11.68
C ASP A 294 -5.77 -6.05 -10.93
N LEU A 295 -6.66 -6.76 -11.63
CA LEU A 295 -7.83 -7.33 -10.99
C LEU A 295 -7.56 -8.56 -10.15
N PHE A 296 -6.54 -9.37 -10.42
CA PHE A 296 -6.12 -10.43 -9.49
C PHE A 296 -5.63 -9.84 -8.16
N TYR A 297 -4.95 -8.70 -8.23
CA TYR A 297 -4.52 -7.92 -7.08
C TYR A 297 -5.72 -7.44 -6.24
N VAL A 298 -6.75 -6.90 -6.89
CA VAL A 298 -8.01 -6.48 -6.25
C VAL A 298 -8.76 -7.68 -5.66
N LEU A 299 -8.91 -8.76 -6.42
CA LEU A 299 -9.68 -9.94 -6.04
C LEU A 299 -9.11 -10.65 -4.82
N ALA A 300 -7.78 -10.69 -4.68
CA ALA A 300 -7.14 -11.21 -3.47
C ALA A 300 -7.65 -10.50 -2.20
N ALA A 301 -7.75 -9.18 -2.24
CA ALA A 301 -8.29 -8.37 -1.14
C ALA A 301 -9.82 -8.53 -1.00
N GLN A 302 -10.57 -8.57 -2.10
CA GLN A 302 -12.03 -8.78 -2.07
C GLN A 302 -12.44 -10.15 -1.52
N PHE A 303 -11.59 -11.17 -1.72
CA PHE A 303 -11.76 -12.49 -1.11
C PHE A 303 -11.13 -12.58 0.28
N GLN A 304 -10.64 -11.47 0.84
CA GLN A 304 -10.02 -11.39 2.16
C GLN A 304 -8.89 -12.42 2.32
N PHE A 305 -8.15 -12.65 1.24
CA PHE A 305 -7.07 -13.63 1.18
C PHE A 305 -7.52 -15.07 1.54
N ASN A 306 -8.80 -15.38 1.32
CA ASN A 306 -9.31 -16.73 1.49
C ASN A 306 -8.81 -17.66 0.37
N ILE A 307 -7.85 -18.50 0.73
CA ILE A 307 -7.17 -19.46 -0.15
C ILE A 307 -8.15 -20.34 -0.92
N PHE A 308 -9.19 -20.87 -0.27
CA PHE A 308 -10.16 -21.77 -0.93
C PHE A 308 -11.01 -21.01 -1.94
N ARG A 309 -11.52 -19.84 -1.58
CA ARG A 309 -12.32 -19.01 -2.46
C ARG A 309 -11.51 -18.55 -3.68
N MET A 310 -10.25 -18.15 -3.47
CA MET A 310 -9.38 -17.76 -4.57
C MET A 310 -9.04 -18.95 -5.46
N ARG A 311 -8.82 -20.14 -4.91
CA ARG A 311 -8.62 -21.36 -5.70
C ARG A 311 -9.79 -21.61 -6.63
N ASP A 312 -10.99 -21.69 -6.05
CA ASP A 312 -12.20 -22.03 -6.78
C ASP A 312 -12.48 -20.98 -7.88
N PHE A 313 -12.15 -19.70 -7.61
CA PHE A 313 -12.21 -18.63 -8.61
C PHE A 313 -11.18 -18.83 -9.74
N CYS A 314 -9.89 -18.98 -9.41
CA CYS A 314 -8.84 -19.13 -10.42
C CYS A 314 -9.03 -20.40 -11.28
N GLU A 315 -9.60 -21.47 -10.71
CA GLU A 315 -9.92 -22.70 -11.45
C GLU A 315 -10.94 -22.50 -12.57
N GLY A 316 -11.85 -21.53 -12.43
CA GLY A 316 -12.84 -21.16 -13.43
C GLY A 316 -12.30 -20.29 -14.57
N LEU A 317 -11.06 -19.80 -14.47
CA LEU A 317 -10.45 -18.98 -15.52
C LEU A 317 -9.87 -19.84 -16.65
N PRO A 318 -9.84 -19.33 -17.90
CA PRO A 318 -9.14 -19.99 -18.99
C PRO A 318 -7.62 -19.84 -18.84
N ASN A 319 -6.86 -20.73 -19.48
CA ASN A 319 -5.42 -20.53 -19.65
C ASN A 319 -5.15 -19.39 -20.65
N PRO A 320 -4.09 -18.57 -20.45
CA PRO A 320 -3.08 -18.67 -19.38
C PRO A 320 -3.48 -18.01 -18.05
N TRP A 321 -4.61 -17.30 -17.99
CA TRP A 321 -5.04 -16.48 -16.85
C TRP A 321 -5.23 -17.26 -15.55
N LYS A 322 -5.65 -18.52 -15.64
CA LYS A 322 -5.72 -19.43 -14.49
C LYS A 322 -4.42 -19.51 -13.69
N ASN A 323 -3.31 -19.84 -14.37
CA ASN A 323 -2.01 -20.01 -13.70
C ASN A 323 -1.48 -18.67 -13.16
N GLN A 324 -1.71 -17.58 -13.90
CA GLN A 324 -1.33 -16.24 -13.47
C GLN A 324 -2.15 -15.78 -12.24
N CYS A 325 -3.45 -16.08 -12.17
CA CYS A 325 -4.31 -15.80 -11.03
C CYS A 325 -3.77 -16.41 -9.73
N PHE A 326 -3.33 -17.68 -9.80
CA PHE A 326 -2.70 -18.37 -8.68
C PHE A 326 -1.39 -17.73 -8.24
N ALA A 327 -0.56 -17.32 -9.21
CA ALA A 327 0.73 -16.69 -8.97
C ALA A 327 0.57 -15.30 -8.33
N ASN A 328 -0.26 -14.43 -8.91
CA ASN A 328 -0.56 -13.11 -8.36
C ASN A 328 -1.16 -13.18 -6.96
N PHE A 329 -2.01 -14.18 -6.69
CA PHE A 329 -2.50 -14.37 -5.33
C PHE A 329 -1.38 -14.65 -4.33
N ALA A 330 -0.40 -15.47 -4.71
CA ALA A 330 0.75 -15.80 -3.89
C ALA A 330 1.64 -14.58 -3.61
N SER A 331 1.99 -13.80 -4.64
CA SER A 331 2.76 -12.56 -4.46
C SER A 331 1.99 -11.54 -3.63
N ARG A 332 0.68 -11.38 -3.87
CA ARG A 332 -0.18 -10.45 -3.14
C ARG A 332 -0.36 -10.82 -1.66
N MET A 333 -0.38 -12.11 -1.31
CA MET A 333 -0.38 -12.56 0.07
C MET A 333 0.90 -12.15 0.81
N ILE A 334 2.07 -12.31 0.19
CA ILE A 334 3.34 -11.83 0.77
C ILE A 334 3.32 -10.31 0.90
N GLU A 335 2.98 -9.60 -0.17
CA GLU A 335 2.94 -8.14 -0.20
C GLU A 335 2.08 -7.55 0.93
N THR A 336 0.99 -8.22 1.27
CA THR A 336 0.09 -7.79 2.34
C THR A 336 0.68 -8.00 3.73
N ASP A 337 1.36 -9.14 3.92
CA ASP A 337 2.04 -9.51 5.16
C ASP A 337 3.15 -10.52 4.89
N TYR A 338 4.40 -10.14 5.16
CA TYR A 338 5.58 -10.99 4.94
C TYR A 338 5.53 -12.32 5.70
N ARG A 339 4.74 -12.42 6.78
CA ARG A 339 4.53 -13.68 7.51
C ARG A 339 3.82 -14.75 6.68
N ASN A 340 3.24 -14.40 5.53
CA ASN A 340 2.58 -15.34 4.62
C ASN A 340 3.56 -16.16 3.77
N ILE A 341 4.88 -15.90 3.80
CA ILE A 341 5.89 -16.64 3.02
C ILE A 341 5.70 -18.17 3.12
N PRO A 342 5.63 -18.81 4.31
CA PRO A 342 5.46 -20.26 4.38
C PRO A 342 4.16 -20.76 3.75
N THR A 343 3.07 -20.00 3.91
CA THR A 343 1.76 -20.32 3.37
C THR A 343 1.78 -20.32 1.84
N VAL A 344 2.40 -19.31 1.23
CA VAL A 344 2.39 -19.19 -0.23
C VAL A 344 3.35 -20.17 -0.91
N ILE A 345 4.45 -20.54 -0.25
CA ILE A 345 5.35 -21.60 -0.74
C ILE A 345 4.60 -22.93 -0.77
N LYS A 346 3.84 -23.23 0.28
CA LYS A 346 2.97 -24.42 0.35
C LYS A 346 1.87 -24.38 -0.72
N TRP A 347 1.26 -23.22 -0.93
CA TRP A 347 0.27 -23.01 -1.97
C TRP A 347 0.84 -23.33 -3.36
N CYS A 348 1.99 -22.74 -3.72
CA CYS A 348 2.62 -23.00 -5.01
C CYS A 348 3.05 -24.48 -5.15
N SER A 349 3.50 -25.14 -4.08
CA SER A 349 4.06 -26.50 -4.17
C SER A 349 3.01 -27.63 -4.16
N GLU A 350 1.96 -27.48 -3.35
CA GLU A 350 1.01 -28.58 -3.06
C GLU A 350 -0.32 -28.42 -3.77
N VAL A 351 -0.74 -27.21 -4.13
CA VAL A 351 -2.10 -26.96 -4.64
C VAL A 351 -2.15 -26.91 -6.17
N LEU A 352 -1.05 -26.49 -6.81
CA LEU A 352 -1.06 -26.20 -8.24
C LEU A 352 -0.60 -27.39 -9.10
N SER A 353 -1.13 -27.49 -10.32
CA SER A 353 -0.57 -28.33 -11.38
C SER A 353 0.84 -27.87 -11.75
N GLU A 354 1.67 -28.74 -12.35
CA GLU A 354 3.09 -28.42 -12.67
C GLU A 354 3.27 -27.08 -13.42
N ASP A 355 2.47 -26.79 -14.45
CA ASP A 355 2.53 -25.50 -15.17
C ASP A 355 2.19 -24.29 -14.26
N GLY A 356 1.27 -24.50 -13.32
CA GLY A 356 0.90 -23.51 -12.31
C GLY A 356 2.01 -23.32 -11.29
N LYS A 357 2.74 -24.38 -10.90
CA LYS A 357 3.89 -24.30 -10.01
C LYS A 357 5.01 -23.45 -10.62
N ASP A 358 5.36 -23.69 -11.89
CA ASP A 358 6.39 -22.92 -12.59
C ASP A 358 6.03 -21.43 -12.63
N THR A 359 4.79 -21.10 -13.02
CA THR A 359 4.29 -19.72 -13.03
C THR A 359 4.35 -19.08 -11.64
N CYS A 360 3.88 -19.79 -10.61
CA CYS A 360 3.85 -19.31 -9.22
C CYS A 360 5.26 -19.06 -8.66
N PHE A 361 6.21 -19.97 -8.88
CA PHE A 361 7.57 -19.78 -8.38
C PHE A 361 8.35 -18.69 -9.13
N ARG A 362 8.13 -18.52 -10.45
CA ARG A 362 8.70 -17.38 -11.20
C ARG A 362 8.20 -16.05 -10.66
N GLU A 363 6.90 -15.95 -10.37
CA GLU A 363 6.32 -14.78 -9.73
C GLU A 363 7.00 -14.53 -8.37
N LEU A 364 7.09 -15.53 -7.50
CA LEU A 364 7.75 -15.37 -6.20
C LEU A 364 9.22 -14.92 -6.31
N ILE A 365 9.96 -15.38 -7.32
CA ILE A 365 11.34 -14.94 -7.58
C ILE A 365 11.38 -13.49 -8.06
N PHE A 366 10.49 -13.11 -8.99
CA PHE A 366 10.42 -11.72 -9.43
C PHE A 366 10.11 -10.79 -8.23
N TYR A 367 9.15 -11.19 -7.40
CA TYR A 367 8.75 -10.43 -6.21
C TYR A 367 9.78 -10.48 -5.07
N SER A 368 10.72 -11.43 -5.07
CA SER A 368 11.74 -11.49 -4.00
C SER A 368 12.64 -10.24 -3.99
N THR A 369 12.92 -9.67 -5.16
CA THR A 369 13.73 -8.45 -5.28
C THR A 369 12.90 -7.18 -5.41
N TYR A 370 11.61 -7.31 -5.72
CA TYR A 370 10.68 -6.18 -5.75
C TYR A 370 10.15 -5.82 -4.35
N ASN A 371 9.80 -6.82 -3.53
CA ASN A 371 9.24 -6.62 -2.18
C ASN A 371 10.30 -6.51 -1.10
N PHE A 372 11.49 -7.05 -1.32
CA PHE A 372 12.52 -7.11 -0.29
C PHE A 372 13.84 -6.53 -0.79
N HIS A 373 14.61 -5.95 0.13
CA HIS A 373 16.01 -5.72 -0.13
C HIS A 373 16.74 -7.05 -0.21
N ALA A 374 17.60 -7.18 -1.22
CA ALA A 374 18.47 -8.34 -1.36
C ALA A 374 19.31 -8.53 -0.08
N GLY A 375 19.32 -9.76 0.44
CA GLY A 375 20.04 -10.09 1.68
C GLY A 375 19.30 -9.77 2.99
N SER A 376 18.10 -9.18 2.94
CA SER A 376 17.25 -9.05 4.13
C SER A 376 16.85 -10.43 4.71
N PRO A 377 16.45 -10.51 6.00
CA PRO A 377 15.94 -11.74 6.59
C PRO A 377 14.75 -12.31 5.82
N GLU A 378 13.82 -11.47 5.39
CA GLU A 378 12.60 -11.86 4.67
C GLU A 378 12.90 -12.36 3.25
N TYR A 379 13.80 -11.68 2.53
CA TYR A 379 14.36 -12.18 1.26
C TYR A 379 14.94 -13.58 1.43
N SER A 380 15.79 -13.74 2.45
CA SER A 380 16.46 -15.00 2.74
C SER A 380 15.45 -16.09 3.13
N GLN A 381 14.41 -15.73 3.87
CA GLN A 381 13.33 -16.64 4.25
C GLN A 381 12.56 -17.13 3.02
N LEU A 382 12.17 -16.23 2.12
CA LEU A 382 11.49 -16.58 0.88
C LEU A 382 12.36 -17.48 0.01
N CYS A 383 13.55 -17.02 -0.37
CA CYS A 383 14.42 -17.74 -1.31
C CYS A 383 14.85 -19.11 -0.77
N ASN A 384 15.19 -19.22 0.53
CA ASN A 384 15.58 -20.51 1.12
C ASN A 384 14.43 -21.49 1.27
N GLY A 385 13.19 -21.00 1.35
CA GLY A 385 11.99 -21.83 1.43
C GLY A 385 11.54 -22.39 0.09
N LEU A 386 11.98 -21.82 -1.04
CA LEU A 386 11.65 -22.35 -2.36
C LEU A 386 12.26 -23.74 -2.59
N PRO A 387 11.60 -24.63 -3.37
CA PRO A 387 12.20 -25.90 -3.78
C PRO A 387 13.24 -25.69 -4.90
N GLU A 388 14.10 -26.69 -5.13
CA GLU A 388 14.95 -26.70 -6.33
C GLU A 388 14.11 -26.89 -7.60
N PRO A 389 14.46 -26.25 -8.74
CA PRO A 389 15.63 -25.40 -8.99
C PRO A 389 15.43 -23.91 -8.64
N TRP A 390 14.26 -23.54 -8.10
CA TRP A 390 13.84 -22.15 -7.88
C TRP A 390 14.64 -21.46 -6.78
N LYS A 391 14.98 -22.20 -5.71
CA LYS A 391 15.88 -21.71 -4.66
C LYS A 391 17.19 -21.17 -5.22
N LYS A 392 17.84 -21.93 -6.10
CA LYS A 392 19.10 -21.53 -6.75
C LYS A 392 18.94 -20.33 -7.69
N GLN A 393 17.75 -20.12 -8.27
CA GLN A 393 17.50 -18.94 -9.11
C GLN A 393 17.22 -17.68 -8.28
N CYS A 394 16.66 -17.86 -7.07
CA CYS A 394 16.34 -16.78 -6.16
C CYS A 394 17.57 -16.25 -5.42
N LEU A 395 18.47 -17.14 -4.97
CA LEU A 395 19.73 -16.80 -4.29
C LEU A 395 20.83 -16.44 -5.28
#